data_AF-H2CEZ3-F1
#
_entry.id   AF-H2CEZ3-F1
#
_cell.length_a   1.000
_cell.length_b   1.000
_cell.length_c   1.000
_cell.angle_alpha   90.00
_cell.angle_beta   90.00
_cell.angle_gamma   90.00
#
_symmetry.space_group_name_H-M   'P 1'
#
loop_
_entity.id
_entity.type
_entity.pdbx_description
1 polymer ?
#
loop_
_entity_poly.entity_id
_entity_poly.type
_entity_poly.pdbx_seq_one_letter_code
_entity_poly.pdbx_strand_id
1 'polypeptide(L)'
;MRRNVFRALLPLMALPLMVACPFKQEKDDTEKDILTLLALPEQMEINGNWHDGFGTHSIQASKTIAGEVSGYWSWGGSGTVLDFSNATRTAYVRTGVPSWCTNSGACECFDAGVCHNRNVWTKSGGTVYFCQIVYNKPTLDEARSDPAAVDATDLASGCNGFAWSTMTPQ
;
A
#
# COMPACT_ATOMS: atom_id res chain seq x y z
N MET A 1 17.35 32.45 89.97
CA MET A 1 18.13 31.36 89.32
C MET A 1 17.64 30.01 89.83
N ARG A 2 16.67 29.42 89.14
CA ARG A 2 16.06 28.08 89.35
C ARG A 2 15.38 27.76 88.00
N ARG A 3 15.40 26.56 87.41
CA ARG A 3 15.52 25.20 87.94
C ARG A 3 15.75 24.25 86.74
N ASN A 4 16.46 23.16 87.04
CA ASN A 4 16.35 21.79 86.52
C ASN A 4 15.11 21.45 85.67
N VAL A 5 15.26 20.55 84.69
CA VAL A 5 14.95 19.10 84.81
C VAL A 5 15.49 18.37 83.57
N PHE A 6 16.32 17.34 83.78
CA PHE A 6 16.64 16.28 82.82
C PHE A 6 16.11 14.96 83.40
N ARG A 7 15.22 14.26 82.68
CA ARG A 7 15.05 12.80 82.81
C ARG A 7 14.29 12.21 81.61
N ALA A 8 14.99 11.26 80.98
CA ALA A 8 14.58 10.03 80.30
C ALA A 8 13.14 9.85 79.79
N LEU A 9 13.01 9.33 78.56
CA LEU A 9 12.33 8.05 78.26
C LEU A 9 12.39 7.76 76.74
N LEU A 10 12.92 6.60 76.37
CA LEU A 10 12.71 5.97 75.06
C LEU A 10 11.23 5.58 74.92
N PRO A 11 10.65 5.70 73.71
CA PRO A 11 9.62 4.79 73.26
C PRO A 11 10.10 3.96 72.07
N LEU A 12 10.01 2.65 72.27
CA LEU A 12 9.91 1.60 71.26
C LEU A 12 8.67 1.87 70.39
N MET A 13 8.80 2.06 69.08
CA MET A 13 7.65 2.01 68.16
C MET A 13 7.96 1.18 66.91
N ALA A 14 7.37 -0.01 66.93
CA ALA A 14 6.73 -0.75 65.85
C ALA A 14 7.21 -0.55 64.40
N LEU A 15 7.80 -1.62 63.84
CA LEU A 15 7.83 -1.87 62.40
C LEU A 15 6.39 -1.97 61.85
N PRO A 16 6.02 -1.21 60.80
CA PRO A 16 4.91 -1.62 59.96
C PRO A 16 5.36 -2.78 59.06
N LEU A 17 4.64 -3.91 59.15
CA LEU A 17 4.63 -4.95 58.12
C LEU A 17 4.30 -4.28 56.79
N MET A 18 5.26 -4.16 55.88
CA MET A 18 4.95 -3.97 54.48
C MET A 18 4.39 -5.29 53.96
N VAL A 19 3.05 -5.35 53.89
CA VAL A 19 2.36 -6.32 53.04
C VAL A 19 2.85 -6.05 51.62
N ALA A 20 3.73 -6.91 51.13
CA ALA A 20 4.06 -6.99 49.72
C ALA A 20 2.79 -7.45 49.00
N CYS A 21 1.95 -6.51 48.58
CA CYS A 21 1.08 -6.75 47.44
C CYS A 21 2.01 -7.06 46.27
N PRO A 22 1.87 -8.20 45.58
CA PRO A 22 2.50 -8.34 44.28
C PRO A 22 1.82 -7.29 43.40
N PHE A 23 2.51 -6.18 43.17
CA PHE A 23 2.17 -5.28 42.08
C PHE A 23 2.37 -6.11 40.83
N LYS A 24 1.27 -6.72 40.36
CA LYS A 24 1.26 -7.48 39.13
C LYS A 24 1.58 -6.46 38.06
N GLN A 25 2.81 -6.53 37.56
CA GLN A 25 3.29 -5.65 36.51
C GLN A 25 2.47 -5.98 35.26
N GLU A 26 1.42 -5.20 35.03
CA GLU A 26 0.63 -5.19 33.81
C GLU A 26 1.51 -4.55 32.74
N LYS A 27 2.45 -5.33 32.24
CA LYS A 27 3.37 -4.95 31.19
C LYS A 27 3.37 -6.11 30.21
N ASP A 28 3.05 -5.82 28.96
CA ASP A 28 3.27 -6.64 27.75
C ASP A 28 2.06 -6.95 26.86
N ASP A 29 0.97 -6.18 26.91
CA ASP A 29 -0.12 -6.32 25.91
C ASP A 29 -0.20 -5.12 24.93
N THR A 30 0.05 -3.89 25.41
CA THR A 30 -0.07 -2.68 24.56
C THR A 30 1.01 -2.56 23.48
N GLU A 31 2.24 -3.02 23.72
CA GLU A 31 3.32 -2.98 22.71
C GLU A 31 3.08 -3.99 21.59
N LYS A 32 2.53 -5.18 21.90
CA LYS A 32 2.14 -6.19 20.90
C LYS A 32 1.01 -5.70 20.00
N ASP A 33 0.03 -4.99 20.56
CA ASP A 33 -1.10 -4.46 19.77
C ASP A 33 -0.65 -3.35 18.81
N ILE A 34 0.26 -2.45 19.23
CA ILE A 34 0.80 -1.41 18.35
C ILE A 34 1.68 -2.02 17.24
N LEU A 35 2.52 -3.01 17.56
CA LEU A 35 3.31 -3.73 16.56
C LEU A 35 2.43 -4.49 15.56
N THR A 36 1.28 -5.00 15.99
CA THR A 36 0.34 -5.72 15.12
C THR A 36 -0.42 -4.76 14.20
N LEU A 37 -0.80 -3.56 14.67
CA LEU A 37 -1.42 -2.54 13.83
C LEU A 37 -0.45 -1.92 12.80
N LEU A 38 0.84 -1.77 13.14
CA LEU A 38 1.88 -1.28 12.22
C LEU A 38 2.29 -2.31 11.17
N ALA A 39 1.88 -3.57 11.32
CA ALA A 39 2.17 -4.65 10.37
C ALA A 39 1.08 -4.81 9.29
N LEU A 40 0.04 -3.97 9.27
CA LEU A 40 -1.00 -4.05 8.24
C LEU A 40 -0.41 -3.70 6.87
N PRO A 41 -0.72 -4.49 5.82
CA PRO A 41 -0.21 -4.22 4.49
C PRO A 41 -0.87 -2.95 3.93
N GLU A 42 -0.06 -2.08 3.32
CA GLU A 42 -0.52 -0.93 2.55
C GLU A 42 -1.46 -1.42 1.45
N GLN A 43 -2.66 -0.86 1.39
CA GLN A 43 -3.61 -1.17 0.31
C GLN A 43 -3.39 -0.20 -0.86
N MET A 44 -3.49 -0.70 -2.10
CA MET A 44 -3.55 0.20 -3.26
C MET A 44 -4.82 1.07 -3.17
N GLU A 45 -4.68 2.39 -3.36
CA GLU A 45 -5.74 3.36 -3.07
C GLU A 45 -6.95 3.31 -4.02
N ILE A 46 -6.87 2.50 -5.08
CA ILE A 46 -7.92 2.27 -6.08
C ILE A 46 -8.40 0.81 -6.09
N ASN A 47 -8.13 0.04 -5.02
CA ASN A 47 -8.76 -1.28 -4.85
C ASN A 47 -10.29 -1.16 -4.97
N GLY A 48 -10.90 -2.06 -5.74
CA GLY A 48 -12.33 -2.04 -6.03
C GLY A 48 -12.68 -2.54 -7.44
N ASN A 49 -13.95 -2.38 -7.80
CA ASN A 49 -14.45 -2.65 -9.14
C ASN A 49 -14.80 -1.33 -9.82
N TRP A 50 -14.38 -1.19 -11.07
CA TRP A 50 -14.48 0.04 -11.83
C TRP A 50 -14.90 -0.24 -13.27
N HIS A 51 -15.48 0.74 -13.94
CA HIS A 51 -15.69 0.73 -15.39
C HIS A 51 -15.10 2.00 -15.97
N ASP A 52 -14.27 1.87 -17.00
CA ASP A 52 -13.49 2.98 -17.59
C ASP A 52 -14.09 3.54 -18.88
N GLY A 53 -15.19 2.94 -19.36
CA GLY A 53 -15.85 3.24 -20.63
C GLY A 53 -15.57 2.20 -21.71
N PHE A 54 -14.49 1.43 -21.57
CA PHE A 54 -14.08 0.36 -22.49
C PHE A 54 -14.29 -1.03 -21.89
N GLY A 55 -14.17 -1.15 -20.57
CA GLY A 55 -14.43 -2.39 -19.87
C GLY A 55 -14.43 -2.26 -18.35
N THR A 56 -14.68 -3.38 -17.69
CA THR A 56 -14.66 -3.49 -16.23
C THR A 56 -13.27 -3.86 -15.74
N HIS A 57 -12.80 -3.13 -14.73
CA HIS A 57 -11.63 -3.47 -13.94
C HIS A 57 -12.04 -4.08 -12.61
N SER A 58 -11.34 -5.12 -12.18
CA SER A 58 -11.36 -5.59 -10.79
C SER A 58 -9.95 -5.55 -10.24
N ILE A 59 -9.72 -4.72 -9.21
CA ILE A 59 -8.40 -4.37 -8.70
C ILE A 59 -8.36 -4.71 -7.21
N GLN A 60 -7.40 -5.52 -6.81
CA GLN A 60 -7.09 -5.77 -5.41
C GLN A 60 -5.60 -5.98 -5.28
N ALA A 61 -4.91 -5.09 -4.56
CA ALA A 61 -3.50 -5.24 -4.27
C ALA A 61 -3.14 -4.68 -2.90
N SER A 62 -2.14 -5.31 -2.29
CA SER A 62 -1.56 -4.89 -1.03
C SER A 62 -0.06 -5.10 -1.01
N LYS A 63 0.63 -4.31 -0.20
CA LYS A 63 2.09 -4.35 -0.03
C LYS A 63 2.43 -4.43 1.46
N THR A 64 3.18 -5.46 1.86
CA THR A 64 3.63 -5.60 3.24
C THR A 64 4.72 -4.58 3.56
N ILE A 65 5.01 -4.38 4.86
CA ILE A 65 6.13 -3.52 5.29
C ILE A 65 7.50 -4.03 4.78
N ALA A 66 7.61 -5.32 4.48
CA ALA A 66 8.79 -5.92 3.86
C ALA A 66 8.88 -5.65 2.33
N GLY A 67 7.88 -4.96 1.76
CA GLY A 67 7.81 -4.64 0.34
C GLY A 67 7.23 -5.75 -0.52
N GLU A 68 6.72 -6.84 0.07
CA GLU A 68 6.11 -7.93 -0.67
C GLU A 68 4.73 -7.51 -1.19
N VAL A 69 4.53 -7.64 -2.50
CA VAL A 69 3.28 -7.26 -3.15
C VAL A 69 2.46 -8.49 -3.45
N SER A 70 1.17 -8.44 -3.13
CA SER A 70 0.19 -9.46 -3.47
C SER A 70 -1.06 -8.81 -4.05
N GLY A 71 -1.61 -9.38 -5.12
CA GLY A 71 -2.80 -8.83 -5.73
C GLY A 71 -2.97 -9.12 -7.21
N TYR A 72 -4.07 -8.63 -7.73
CA TYR A 72 -4.45 -8.73 -9.12
C TYR A 72 -5.03 -7.42 -9.65
N TRP A 73 -4.93 -7.26 -10.97
CA TRP A 73 -5.63 -6.24 -11.74
C TRP A 73 -6.20 -6.94 -12.98
N SER A 74 -7.52 -7.13 -13.00
CA SER A 74 -8.22 -7.78 -14.10
C SER A 74 -8.85 -6.74 -15.02
N TRP A 75 -8.65 -6.87 -16.33
CA TRP A 75 -9.32 -6.09 -17.38
C TRP A 75 -9.37 -6.95 -18.66
N GLY A 76 -10.50 -7.62 -18.90
CA GLY A 76 -10.63 -8.57 -20.03
C GLY A 76 -9.75 -9.83 -19.94
N GLY A 77 -9.07 -10.05 -18.80
CA GLY A 77 -8.15 -11.16 -18.54
C GLY A 77 -7.52 -11.06 -17.15
N SER A 78 -6.72 -12.06 -16.75
CA SER A 78 -6.04 -12.06 -15.46
C SER A 78 -4.70 -11.33 -15.50
N GLY A 79 -4.54 -10.33 -14.62
CA GLY A 79 -3.27 -9.64 -14.38
C GLY A 79 -2.82 -9.76 -12.93
N THR A 80 -1.52 -9.95 -12.72
CA THR A 80 -0.88 -9.94 -11.39
C THR A 80 -0.24 -8.58 -11.15
N VAL A 81 -0.53 -7.95 -10.02
CA VAL A 81 0.17 -6.72 -9.62
C VAL A 81 1.54 -7.11 -9.08
N LEU A 82 2.60 -6.63 -9.72
CA LEU A 82 3.98 -6.92 -9.34
C LEU A 82 4.54 -5.85 -8.38
N ASP A 83 4.12 -4.60 -8.57
CA ASP A 83 4.52 -3.49 -7.73
C ASP A 83 3.51 -2.34 -7.87
N PHE A 84 3.42 -1.49 -6.84
CA PHE A 84 2.66 -0.25 -6.91
C PHE A 84 3.14 0.80 -5.91
N SER A 85 2.77 2.06 -6.14
CA SER A 85 3.03 3.16 -5.22
C SER A 85 1.83 4.09 -5.21
N ASN A 86 1.24 4.30 -4.04
CA ASN A 86 0.18 5.30 -3.87
C ASN A 86 0.75 6.74 -3.95
N ALA A 87 2.03 6.93 -3.61
CA ALA A 87 2.68 8.23 -3.68
C ALA A 87 2.86 8.72 -5.12
N THR A 88 3.22 7.82 -6.05
CA THR A 88 3.35 8.12 -7.49
C THR A 88 2.15 7.67 -8.31
N ARG A 89 1.13 7.10 -7.65
CA ARG A 89 -0.08 6.54 -8.26
C ARG A 89 0.19 5.65 -9.47
N THR A 90 1.16 4.76 -9.34
CA THR A 90 1.64 3.88 -10.42
C THR A 90 1.55 2.43 -9.97
N ALA A 91 1.19 1.53 -10.88
CA ALA A 91 1.24 0.08 -10.69
C ALA A 91 1.87 -0.60 -11.90
N TYR A 92 2.61 -1.67 -11.64
CA TYR A 92 3.16 -2.55 -12.66
C TYR A 92 2.41 -3.87 -12.64
N VAL A 93 1.86 -4.25 -13.79
CA VAL A 93 0.98 -5.42 -13.91
C VAL A 93 1.53 -6.37 -14.94
N ARG A 94 1.61 -7.65 -14.60
CA ARG A 94 1.93 -8.73 -15.52
C ARG A 94 0.67 -9.44 -15.99
N THR A 95 0.52 -9.63 -17.28
CA THR A 95 -0.57 -10.38 -17.92
C THR A 95 0.00 -11.50 -18.80
N GLY A 96 -0.87 -12.37 -19.29
CA GLY A 96 -0.53 -13.21 -20.45
C GLY A 96 -0.41 -12.38 -21.74
N VAL A 97 0.07 -13.01 -22.80
CA VAL A 97 0.09 -12.41 -24.15
C VAL A 97 -1.34 -12.18 -24.64
N PRO A 98 -1.73 -10.94 -25.00
CA PRO A 98 -3.05 -10.68 -25.55
C PRO A 98 -3.32 -11.50 -26.82
N SER A 99 -4.55 -11.96 -27.02
CA SER A 99 -4.91 -12.81 -28.17
C SER A 99 -4.72 -12.14 -29.53
N TRP A 100 -4.75 -10.81 -29.60
CA TRP A 100 -4.46 -10.04 -30.81
C TRP A 100 -2.97 -9.98 -31.14
N CYS A 101 -2.10 -10.29 -30.18
CA CYS A 101 -0.67 -10.35 -30.40
C CYS A 101 -0.28 -11.72 -30.97
N THR A 102 -0.10 -11.77 -32.28
CA THR A 102 0.11 -13.01 -33.04
C THR A 102 1.58 -13.32 -33.36
N ASN A 103 2.46 -12.36 -33.17
CA ASN A 103 3.92 -12.47 -33.34
C ASN A 103 4.63 -11.26 -32.67
N SER A 104 5.96 -11.29 -32.59
CA SER A 104 6.77 -10.22 -32.00
C SER A 104 6.74 -8.89 -32.77
N GLY A 105 6.27 -8.88 -34.03
CA GLY A 105 5.98 -7.64 -34.75
C GLY A 105 4.65 -6.99 -34.34
N ALA A 106 3.72 -7.74 -33.74
CA ALA A 106 2.44 -7.23 -33.25
C ALA A 106 2.54 -6.71 -31.81
N CYS A 107 3.31 -7.37 -30.94
CA CYS A 107 3.67 -6.86 -29.63
C CYS A 107 5.01 -7.43 -29.16
N GLU A 108 5.77 -6.62 -28.42
CA GLU A 108 7.14 -6.96 -27.99
C GLU A 108 7.18 -8.16 -27.04
N CYS A 109 6.16 -8.36 -26.22
CA CYS A 109 6.09 -9.45 -25.25
C CYS A 109 5.73 -10.83 -25.81
N PHE A 110 5.47 -10.97 -27.13
CA PHE A 110 4.99 -12.22 -27.72
C PHE A 110 5.90 -13.41 -27.40
N ASP A 111 7.20 -13.29 -27.72
CA ASP A 111 8.18 -14.36 -27.53
C ASP A 111 8.48 -14.63 -26.04
N ALA A 112 8.19 -13.65 -25.16
CA ALA A 112 8.34 -13.80 -23.71
C ALA A 112 7.19 -14.61 -23.07
N GLY A 113 6.05 -14.77 -23.75
CA GLY A 113 4.89 -15.49 -23.24
C GLY A 113 4.13 -14.78 -22.11
N VAL A 114 4.62 -13.64 -21.63
CA VAL A 114 4.00 -12.76 -20.62
C VAL A 114 4.30 -11.31 -20.93
N CYS A 115 3.40 -10.42 -20.56
CA CYS A 115 3.45 -9.00 -20.87
C CYS A 115 3.45 -8.16 -19.61
N HIS A 116 4.22 -7.08 -19.60
CA HIS A 116 4.34 -6.15 -18.48
C HIS A 116 3.82 -4.78 -18.88
N ASN A 117 2.95 -4.21 -18.04
CA ASN A 117 2.29 -2.93 -18.28
C ASN A 117 2.59 -1.98 -17.12
N ARG A 118 2.63 -0.68 -17.42
CA ARG A 118 2.64 0.40 -16.41
C ARG A 118 1.30 1.11 -16.46
N ASN A 119 0.58 1.03 -15.35
CA ASN A 119 -0.71 1.66 -15.13
C ASN A 119 -0.52 2.86 -14.19
N VAL A 120 -1.15 3.98 -14.50
CA VAL A 120 -1.10 5.19 -13.68
C VAL A 120 -2.53 5.67 -13.43
N TRP A 121 -2.76 6.26 -12.27
CA TRP A 121 -4.03 6.88 -11.95
C TRP A 121 -3.86 8.28 -11.36
N THR A 122 -4.92 9.08 -11.43
CA THR A 122 -5.00 10.37 -10.75
C THR A 122 -6.40 10.58 -10.16
N LYS A 123 -6.53 11.56 -9.27
CA LYS A 123 -7.78 11.92 -8.61
C LYS A 123 -8.04 13.41 -8.82
N SER A 124 -9.20 13.75 -9.35
CA SER A 124 -9.65 15.14 -9.52
C SER A 124 -11.15 15.23 -9.28
N GLY A 125 -11.60 16.21 -8.49
CA GLY A 125 -13.03 16.39 -8.19
C GLY A 125 -13.71 15.21 -7.50
N GLY A 126 -12.97 14.34 -6.81
CA GLY A 126 -13.50 13.09 -6.22
C GLY A 126 -13.59 11.91 -7.21
N THR A 127 -13.26 12.12 -8.48
CA THR A 127 -13.25 11.09 -9.53
C THR A 127 -11.85 10.51 -9.69
N VAL A 128 -11.78 9.20 -9.89
CA VAL A 128 -10.55 8.48 -10.24
C VAL A 128 -10.42 8.44 -11.76
N TYR A 129 -9.22 8.69 -12.26
CA TYR A 129 -8.86 8.64 -13.67
C TYR A 129 -7.74 7.64 -13.87
N PHE A 130 -7.79 6.89 -14.98
CA PHE A 130 -6.87 5.80 -15.29
C PHE A 130 -6.18 6.05 -16.64
N CYS A 131 -4.92 5.65 -16.71
CA CYS A 131 -4.11 5.64 -17.92
C CYS A 131 -3.20 4.40 -17.89
N GLN A 132 -3.33 3.50 -18.85
CA GLN A 132 -2.25 2.55 -19.14
C GLN A 132 -1.23 3.31 -20.01
N ILE A 133 -0.04 3.56 -19.45
CA ILE A 133 0.95 4.42 -20.12
C ILE A 133 2.02 3.60 -20.86
N VAL A 134 2.29 2.38 -20.38
CA VAL A 134 3.21 1.43 -21.04
C VAL A 134 2.49 0.11 -21.23
N TYR A 135 2.63 -0.45 -22.43
CA TYR A 135 1.90 -1.63 -22.87
C TYR A 135 2.88 -2.73 -23.26
N ASN A 136 2.57 -3.96 -22.84
CA ASN A 136 3.06 -5.18 -23.46
C ASN A 136 4.58 -5.30 -23.58
N LYS A 137 5.31 -4.84 -22.56
CA LYS A 137 6.76 -5.02 -22.50
C LYS A 137 7.15 -6.46 -22.14
N PRO A 138 8.23 -7.01 -22.72
CA PRO A 138 8.66 -8.37 -22.43
C PRO A 138 9.04 -8.58 -20.95
N THR A 139 9.63 -7.56 -20.34
CA THR A 139 10.09 -7.61 -18.94
C THR A 139 9.55 -6.47 -18.09
N LEU A 140 9.55 -6.68 -16.76
CA LEU A 140 9.21 -5.63 -15.80
C LEU A 140 10.19 -4.45 -15.87
N ASP A 141 11.49 -4.72 -16.06
CA ASP A 141 12.51 -3.68 -16.12
C ASP A 141 12.30 -2.77 -17.33
N GLU A 142 11.97 -3.33 -18.49
CA GLU A 142 11.60 -2.54 -19.68
C GLU A 142 10.36 -1.67 -19.42
N ALA A 143 9.31 -2.23 -18.77
CA ALA A 143 8.13 -1.45 -18.40
C ALA A 143 8.45 -0.30 -17.41
N ARG A 144 9.43 -0.49 -16.53
CA ARG A 144 9.91 0.55 -15.59
C ARG A 144 10.72 1.62 -16.29
N SER A 145 11.65 1.22 -17.17
CA SER A 145 12.57 2.13 -17.85
C SER A 145 11.97 2.88 -19.03
N ASP A 146 10.77 2.47 -19.50
CA ASP A 146 10.10 3.13 -20.61
C ASP A 146 9.87 4.63 -20.31
N PRO A 147 10.25 5.54 -21.22
CA PRO A 147 10.23 6.98 -21.00
C PRO A 147 8.83 7.61 -21.04
N ALA A 148 7.78 6.85 -21.38
CA ALA A 148 6.43 7.39 -21.50
C ALA A 148 5.97 8.07 -20.21
N ALA A 149 5.59 9.34 -20.31
CA ALA A 149 5.19 10.16 -19.17
C ALA A 149 3.70 10.52 -19.27
N VAL A 150 3.09 10.83 -18.13
CA VAL A 150 1.74 11.37 -18.06
C VAL A 150 1.75 12.76 -17.45
N ASP A 151 0.77 13.58 -17.82
CA ASP A 151 0.41 14.80 -17.12
C ASP A 151 -0.90 14.56 -16.36
N ALA A 152 -0.81 14.44 -15.04
CA ALA A 152 -1.96 14.21 -14.16
C ALA A 152 -2.85 15.46 -13.96
N THR A 153 -2.41 16.63 -14.44
CA THR A 153 -3.15 17.89 -14.37
C THR A 153 -3.94 18.18 -15.64
N ASP A 154 -3.57 17.56 -16.76
CA ASP A 154 -4.31 17.60 -18.02
C ASP A 154 -5.10 16.31 -18.23
N LEU A 155 -6.38 16.32 -17.85
CA LEU A 155 -7.27 15.18 -18.03
C LEU A 155 -7.66 14.92 -19.50
N ALA A 156 -7.51 15.92 -20.37
CA ALA A 156 -7.95 15.84 -21.76
C ALA A 156 -6.88 15.28 -22.69
N SER A 157 -5.59 15.49 -22.39
CA SER A 157 -4.50 14.96 -23.23
C SER A 157 -3.27 14.41 -22.46
N GLY A 158 -3.30 14.41 -21.13
CA GLY A 158 -2.16 14.02 -20.31
C GLY A 158 -1.82 12.52 -20.28
N CYS A 159 -2.64 11.64 -20.85
CA CYS A 159 -2.30 10.22 -21.00
C CYS A 159 -1.58 9.99 -22.33
N ASN A 160 -0.34 10.50 -22.46
CA ASN A 160 0.47 10.41 -23.68
C ASN A 160 -0.20 11.01 -24.94
N GLY A 161 -0.86 12.16 -24.80
CA GLY A 161 -1.63 12.81 -25.87
C GLY A 161 -3.08 12.37 -25.96
N PHE A 162 -3.52 11.40 -25.13
CA PHE A 162 -4.91 10.95 -25.04
C PHE A 162 -5.57 11.44 -23.74
N ALA A 163 -6.89 11.48 -23.77
CA ALA A 163 -7.69 11.73 -22.58
C ALA A 163 -7.52 10.60 -21.56
N TRP A 164 -7.57 10.93 -20.29
CA TRP A 164 -7.61 9.94 -19.23
C TRP A 164 -8.98 9.25 -19.19
N SER A 165 -9.00 7.93 -18.96
CA SER A 165 -10.25 7.18 -18.80
C SER A 165 -10.84 7.45 -17.42
N THR A 166 -12.14 7.74 -17.35
CA THR A 166 -12.83 7.97 -16.08
C THR A 166 -13.22 6.64 -15.44
N MET A 167 -12.77 6.39 -14.21
CA MET A 167 -13.08 5.18 -13.47
C MET A 167 -14.36 5.36 -12.66
N THR A 168 -15.45 4.72 -13.10
CA THR A 168 -16.74 4.75 -12.39
C THR A 168 -16.88 3.49 -11.53
N PRO A 169 -17.18 3.59 -10.22
CA PRO A 169 -17.42 2.42 -9.39
C PRO A 169 -18.48 1.48 -9.99
N GLN A 170 -18.33 0.18 -9.73
CA GLN A 170 -19.30 -0.86 -10.11
C GLN A 170 -19.84 -1.58 -8.87
#